data_AF-A0A7R9UP81-F1
#
_entry.id   AF-A0A7R9UP81-F1
#
_cell.length_a   1.000
_cell.length_b   1.000
_cell.length_c   1.000
_cell.angle_alpha   90.00
_cell.angle_beta   90.00
_cell.angle_gamma   90.00
#
_symmetry.space_group_name_H-M   'P 1'
#
loop_
_entity.id
_entity.type
_entity.pdbx_description
1 polymer ?
#
loop_
_entity_poly.entity_id
_entity_poly.type
_entity_poly.pdbx_seq_one_letter_code
_entity_poly.pdbx_strand_id
1 'polypeptide(L)'
;ATTEASQRHLYHEWKAELMVDPSKRPADAPGGAGQVSAALVAPDAHPLTMRADSAWSAFFQNEELVREIEKDVSRTLPDYGFYASETACGERHRLAILQILFVYAKLNPGIRYVQGMNE
;
A
#
# COMPACT_ATOMS: atom_id res chain seq x y z
N ALA A 1 -18.19 11.41 -19.59
CA ALA A 1 -18.24 10.37 -18.55
C ALA A 1 -17.01 9.49 -18.72
N THR A 2 -16.24 9.26 -17.66
CA THR A 2 -15.09 8.33 -17.68
C THR A 2 -15.62 6.90 -17.69
N THR A 3 -15.05 6.01 -18.51
CA THR A 3 -15.47 4.60 -18.56
C THR A 3 -14.95 3.85 -17.33
N GLU A 4 -15.60 2.76 -16.94
CA GLU A 4 -15.12 1.94 -15.82
C GLU A 4 -13.70 1.40 -16.04
N ALA A 5 -13.35 1.10 -17.31
CA ALA A 5 -12.01 0.66 -17.67
C ALA A 5 -10.96 1.74 -17.36
N SER A 6 -11.27 3.00 -17.65
CA SER A 6 -10.40 4.12 -17.34
C SER A 6 -10.30 4.39 -15.84
N GLN A 7 -11.39 4.19 -15.07
CA GLN A 7 -11.35 4.28 -13.61
C GLN A 7 -10.48 3.17 -12.98
N ARG A 8 -10.59 1.93 -13.47
CA ARG A 8 -9.74 0.81 -13.03
C ARG A 8 -8.28 1.08 -13.32
N HIS A 9 -7.97 1.62 -14.50
CA HIS A 9 -6.60 1.99 -14.87
C HIS A 9 -6.03 3.03 -13.90
N LEU A 10 -6.77 4.11 -13.65
CA LEU A 10 -6.36 5.18 -12.74
C LEU A 10 -6.16 4.68 -11.30
N TYR A 11 -7.04 3.79 -10.81
CA TYR A 11 -6.86 3.13 -9.51
C TYR A 11 -5.54 2.36 -9.44
N HIS A 12 -5.18 1.63 -10.49
CA HIS A 12 -3.91 0.88 -10.53
C HIS A 12 -2.69 1.81 -10.54
N GLU A 13 -2.76 2.93 -11.25
CA GLU A 13 -1.72 3.97 -11.23
C GLU A 13 -1.55 4.55 -9.82
N TRP A 14 -2.63 5.01 -9.20
CA TRP A 14 -2.58 5.55 -7.84
C TRP A 14 -2.10 4.54 -6.82
N LYS A 15 -2.54 3.28 -6.93
CA LYS A 15 -2.06 2.23 -6.05
C LYS A 15 -0.54 2.06 -6.16
N ALA A 16 -0.01 2.03 -7.38
CA ALA A 16 1.43 1.87 -7.62
C ALA A 16 2.24 3.08 -7.12
N GLU A 17 1.72 4.29 -7.30
CA GLU A 17 2.38 5.53 -6.88
C GLU A 17 2.33 5.74 -5.35
N LEU A 18 1.18 5.47 -4.72
CA LEU A 18 0.94 5.81 -3.32
C LEU A 18 1.45 4.72 -2.36
N MET A 19 1.42 3.44 -2.75
CA MET A 19 1.89 2.32 -1.94
C MET A 19 3.37 2.01 -2.24
N VAL A 20 4.24 3.00 -2.00
CA VAL A 20 5.69 2.89 -2.23
C VAL A 20 6.30 1.82 -1.33
N ASP A 21 7.10 0.92 -1.89
CA ASP A 21 7.94 -0.03 -1.15
C ASP A 21 9.40 0.16 -1.57
N PRO A 22 10.20 0.93 -0.82
CA PRO A 22 11.59 1.22 -1.15
C PRO A 22 12.49 -0.03 -1.13
N SER A 23 12.04 -1.15 -0.55
CA SER A 23 12.81 -2.38 -0.47
C SER A 23 12.73 -3.22 -1.76
N LYS A 24 11.67 -3.04 -2.55
CA LYS A 24 11.47 -3.75 -3.82
C LYS A 24 12.17 -2.99 -4.94
N ARG A 25 13.29 -3.53 -5.44
CA ARG A 25 13.87 -3.06 -6.71
C ARG A 25 12.84 -3.27 -7.84
N PRO A 26 12.75 -2.36 -8.82
CA PRO A 26 12.00 -2.65 -10.05
C PRO A 26 12.59 -3.91 -10.68
N ALA A 27 11.72 -4.89 -10.94
CA ALA A 27 12.10 -6.23 -11.42
C ALA A 27 12.81 -6.22 -12.79
N ASP A 28 12.79 -5.07 -13.48
CA ASP A 28 13.23 -4.94 -14.87
C ASP A 28 14.64 -4.38 -15.02
N ALA A 29 15.39 -4.21 -13.92
CA ALA A 29 16.79 -3.80 -14.00
C ALA A 29 17.66 -4.96 -14.54
N PRO A 30 18.26 -4.85 -15.74
CA PRO A 30 19.08 -5.92 -16.29
C PRO A 30 20.43 -5.94 -15.55
N GLY A 31 20.66 -6.97 -14.74
CA GLY A 31 21.89 -7.20 -13.99
C GLY A 31 21.57 -7.47 -12.53
N GLY A 32 21.63 -8.70 -12.04
CA GLY A 32 22.78 -9.59 -12.09
C GLY A 32 23.01 -10.06 -10.65
N ALA A 33 23.13 -11.37 -10.47
CA ALA A 33 23.44 -11.99 -9.20
C ALA A 33 24.70 -11.38 -8.57
N GLY A 34 24.69 -11.21 -7.24
CA GLY A 34 25.89 -10.99 -6.45
C GLY A 34 26.58 -9.64 -6.67
N GLN A 35 25.96 -8.56 -6.18
CA GLN A 35 26.64 -7.28 -6.03
C GLN A 35 25.91 -6.48 -4.96
N VAL A 36 26.55 -6.29 -3.80
CA VAL A 36 26.13 -5.38 -2.73
C VAL A 36 26.28 -3.93 -3.23
N SER A 37 25.47 -3.54 -4.21
CA SER A 37 25.75 -2.36 -5.02
C SER A 37 24.83 -1.19 -4.67
N ALA A 38 25.50 -0.09 -4.30
CA ALA A 38 25.09 1.33 -4.33
C ALA A 38 23.92 1.82 -3.45
N ALA A 39 23.03 0.96 -2.93
CA ALA A 39 21.99 1.40 -1.98
C ALA A 39 22.56 1.95 -0.66
N LEU A 40 23.85 1.72 -0.39
CA LEU A 40 24.60 2.25 0.76
C LEU A 40 25.13 3.69 0.56
N VAL A 41 24.92 4.34 -0.61
CA VAL A 41 25.64 5.58 -0.96
C VAL A 41 24.75 6.83 -1.06
N ALA A 42 23.44 6.69 -1.29
CA ALA A 42 22.52 7.84 -1.26
C ALA A 42 21.90 7.98 0.15
N PRO A 43 22.05 9.13 0.84
CA PRO A 43 21.43 9.37 2.16
C PRO A 43 19.91 9.13 2.19
N ASP A 44 19.26 9.19 1.03
CA ASP A 44 17.81 9.11 0.85
C ASP A 44 17.33 7.67 0.56
N ALA A 45 18.25 6.75 0.27
CA ALA A 45 17.95 5.35 -0.02
C ALA A 45 18.01 4.45 1.24
N HIS A 46 18.35 5.01 2.41
CA HIS A 46 18.57 4.25 3.63
C HIS A 46 17.33 4.22 4.55
N PRO A 47 16.94 3.06 5.11
CA PRO A 47 15.77 2.93 6.00
C PRO A 47 15.86 3.72 7.30
N LEU A 48 17.07 4.07 7.73
CA LEU A 48 17.29 4.91 8.92
C LEU A 48 17.51 6.39 8.60
N THR A 49 17.17 6.84 7.39
CA THR A 49 17.25 8.27 7.08
C THR A 49 16.25 9.06 7.93
N MET A 50 16.67 10.20 8.48
CA MET A 50 15.80 11.07 9.28
C MET A 50 15.07 12.12 8.43
N ARG A 51 15.22 12.04 7.10
CA ARG A 51 14.61 12.97 6.16
C ARG A 51 13.13 12.67 5.97
N ALA A 52 12.30 13.67 6.24
CA ALA A 52 10.84 13.58 6.11
C ALA A 52 10.36 13.44 4.64
N ASP A 53 11.17 13.86 3.67
CA ASP A 53 10.88 13.78 2.23
C ASP A 53 11.40 12.50 1.57
N SER A 54 11.97 11.57 2.36
CA SER A 54 12.48 10.30 1.83
C SER A 54 11.37 9.30 1.51
N ALA A 55 11.64 8.41 0.55
CA ALA A 55 10.75 7.29 0.24
C ALA A 55 10.53 6.36 1.44
N TRP A 56 11.54 6.23 2.32
CA TRP A 56 11.44 5.49 3.57
C TRP A 56 10.51 6.16 4.58
N SER A 57 10.56 7.49 4.73
CA SER A 57 9.59 8.20 5.59
C SER A 57 8.16 8.02 5.10
N ALA A 58 7.93 8.14 3.78
CA ALA A 58 6.63 7.86 3.18
C ALA A 58 6.18 6.41 3.40
N PHE A 59 7.09 5.44 3.25
CA PHE A 59 6.82 4.03 3.54
C PHE A 59 6.40 3.79 4.98
N PHE A 60 7.12 4.33 5.97
CA PHE A 60 6.77 4.12 7.38
C PHE A 60 5.43 4.77 7.77
N GLN A 61 5.13 5.96 7.22
CA GLN A 61 3.81 6.59 7.39
C GLN A 61 2.70 5.75 6.74
N ASN A 62 2.97 5.18 5.56
CA ASN A 62 2.05 4.29 4.88
C ASN A 62 1.81 3.01 5.68
N GLU A 63 2.86 2.42 6.26
CA GLU A 63 2.79 1.23 7.11
C GLU A 63 1.95 1.46 8.36
N GLU A 64 2.04 2.64 8.98
CA GLU A 64 1.19 3.01 10.11
C GLU A 64 -0.28 3.07 9.70
N LEU A 65 -0.60 3.77 8.61
CA LEU A 65 -1.95 3.84 8.06
C LEU A 65 -2.49 2.45 7.67
N VAL A 66 -1.67 1.62 7.02
CA VAL A 66 -2.03 0.24 6.67
C VAL A 66 -2.39 -0.55 7.93
N ARG A 67 -1.60 -0.46 9.01
CA ARG A 67 -1.90 -1.15 10.27
C ARG A 67 -3.19 -0.67 10.92
N GLU A 68 -3.55 0.59 10.79
CA GLU A 68 -4.85 1.10 11.27
C GLU A 68 -6.00 0.48 10.48
N ILE A 69 -5.90 0.48 9.15
CA ILE A 69 -6.92 -0.10 8.26
C ILE A 69 -7.03 -1.61 8.46
N GLU A 70 -5.91 -2.32 8.58
CA GLU A 70 -5.86 -3.78 8.77
C GLU A 70 -6.60 -4.23 10.02
N LYS A 71 -6.52 -3.47 11.12
CA LYS A 71 -7.26 -3.78 12.35
C LYS A 71 -8.76 -3.82 12.08
N ASP A 72 -9.28 -2.86 11.33
CA ASP A 72 -10.69 -2.75 11.00
C ASP A 72 -11.12 -3.75 9.91
N VAL A 73 -10.32 -3.92 8.86
CA VAL A 73 -10.58 -4.94 7.82
C VAL A 73 -10.58 -6.35 8.42
N SER A 74 -9.78 -6.60 9.46
CA SER A 74 -9.74 -7.91 10.12
C SER A 74 -11.03 -8.30 10.84
N ARG A 75 -11.83 -7.31 11.21
CA ARG A 75 -13.13 -7.47 11.88
C ARG A 75 -14.32 -7.25 10.94
N THR A 76 -14.09 -6.94 9.66
CA THR A 76 -15.17 -6.80 8.65
C THR A 76 -15.77 -8.17 8.32
N LEU A 77 -17.01 -8.39 8.79
CA LEU A 77 -17.87 -9.51 8.40
C LEU A 77 -17.16 -10.90 8.41
N PRO A 78 -16.51 -11.29 9.52
CA PRO A 78 -15.68 -12.52 9.56
C PRO A 78 -16.48 -13.80 9.33
N ASP A 79 -17.76 -13.82 9.71
CA ASP A 79 -18.65 -14.97 9.55
C ASP A 79 -19.15 -15.14 8.12
N TYR A 80 -18.93 -14.14 7.25
CA TYR A 80 -19.28 -14.21 5.85
C TYR A 80 -18.12 -14.84 5.08
N GLY A 81 -18.32 -16.07 4.58
CA GLY A 81 -17.25 -16.84 3.91
C GLY A 81 -16.56 -16.14 2.73
N PHE A 82 -17.18 -15.10 2.17
CA PHE A 82 -16.56 -14.22 1.17
C PHE A 82 -15.41 -13.38 1.73
N TYR A 83 -15.41 -13.00 3.01
CA TYR A 83 -14.37 -12.21 3.68
C TYR A 83 -13.50 -13.03 4.65
N ALA A 84 -13.83 -14.30 4.86
CA ALA A 84 -13.08 -15.19 5.75
C ALA A 84 -11.61 -15.34 5.32
N SER A 85 -10.69 -14.90 6.18
CA SER A 85 -9.23 -14.94 5.94
C SER A 85 -8.66 -16.35 5.82
N GLU A 86 -9.42 -17.36 6.25
CA GLU A 86 -9.08 -18.78 6.12
C GLU A 86 -9.10 -19.26 4.66
N THR A 87 -9.67 -18.47 3.75
CA THR A 87 -9.75 -18.79 2.33
C THR A 87 -8.89 -17.84 1.48
N ALA A 88 -8.31 -18.36 0.41
CA ALA A 88 -7.58 -17.53 -0.55
C ALA A 88 -8.46 -16.44 -1.20
N CYS A 89 -9.77 -16.68 -1.28
CA CYS A 89 -10.75 -15.72 -1.80
C CYS A 89 -10.96 -14.57 -0.81
N GLY A 90 -11.21 -14.89 0.47
CA GLY A 90 -11.41 -13.88 1.51
C GLY A 90 -10.17 -13.03 1.75
N GLU A 91 -8.97 -13.61 1.66
CA GLU A 91 -7.74 -12.83 1.74
C GLU A 91 -7.60 -11.83 0.57
N ARG A 92 -7.98 -12.22 -0.65
CA ARG A 92 -8.01 -11.29 -1.80
C ARG A 92 -9.01 -10.16 -1.59
N HIS A 93 -10.18 -10.44 -1.01
CA HIS A 93 -11.19 -9.41 -0.76
C HIS A 93 -10.79 -8.45 0.35
N ARG A 94 -10.26 -8.96 1.47
CA ARG A 94 -9.67 -8.14 2.53
C ARG A 94 -8.57 -7.23 1.99
N LEU A 95 -7.67 -7.78 1.19
CA LEU A 95 -6.61 -7.02 0.53
C LEU A 95 -7.19 -5.94 -0.40
N ALA A 96 -8.27 -6.22 -1.11
CA ALA A 96 -8.94 -5.24 -1.96
C ALA A 96 -9.55 -4.09 -1.14
N ILE A 97 -10.26 -4.40 -0.05
CA ILE A 97 -10.83 -3.37 0.85
C ILE A 97 -9.71 -2.49 1.42
N LEU A 98 -8.64 -3.11 1.94
CA LEU A 98 -7.49 -2.41 2.47
C LEU A 98 -6.91 -1.42 1.46
N GLN A 99 -6.67 -1.87 0.22
CA GLN A 99 -6.10 -1.02 -0.83
C GLN A 99 -7.04 0.13 -1.21
N ILE A 100 -8.34 -0.12 -1.28
CA ILE A 100 -9.33 0.93 -1.59
C ILE A 100 -9.34 1.99 -0.48
N LEU A 101 -9.42 1.57 0.78
CA LEU A 101 -9.41 2.49 1.93
C LEU A 101 -8.11 3.27 2.03
N PHE A 102 -6.98 2.61 1.78
CA PHE A 102 -5.67 3.25 1.75
C PHE A 102 -5.59 4.34 0.67
N VAL A 103 -5.93 4.00 -0.58
CA VAL A 103 -5.93 4.95 -1.70
C VAL A 103 -6.88 6.12 -1.41
N TYR A 104 -8.09 5.84 -0.90
CA TYR A 104 -9.04 6.87 -0.52
C TYR A 104 -8.45 7.85 0.52
N ALA A 105 -7.84 7.33 1.59
CA ALA A 105 -7.26 8.16 2.64
C ALA A 105 -6.12 9.04 2.13
N LYS A 106 -5.27 8.51 1.23
CA LYS A 106 -4.15 9.25 0.63
C LYS A 106 -4.61 10.34 -0.34
N LEU A 107 -5.66 10.09 -1.12
CA LEU A 107 -6.22 11.09 -2.04
C LEU A 107 -7.02 12.19 -1.33
N ASN A 108 -7.47 11.94 -0.10
CA ASN A 108 -8.31 12.86 0.67
C ASN A 108 -7.66 13.24 2.01
N PRO A 109 -6.55 14.00 2.04
CA PRO A 109 -5.80 14.29 3.26
C PRO A 109 -6.57 15.12 4.30
N GLY A 110 -7.66 15.79 3.91
CA GLY A 110 -8.55 16.50 4.83
C GLY A 110 -9.52 15.58 5.57
N ILE A 111 -9.86 14.42 5.00
CA ILE A 111 -10.75 13.41 5.59
C ILE A 111 -9.90 12.35 6.31
N ARG A 112 -8.88 11.83 5.60
CA ARG A 112 -8.02 10.71 6.01
C ARG A 112 -8.84 9.44 6.24
N TYR A 113 -8.19 8.40 6.74
CA TYR A 113 -8.88 7.24 7.28
C TYR A 113 -9.38 7.53 8.70
N VAL A 114 -10.58 7.04 9.01
CA VAL A 114 -11.20 7.09 10.33
C VAL A 114 -11.72 5.69 10.65
N GLN A 115 -11.54 5.25 11.90
CA GLN A 115 -11.98 3.95 12.37
C GLN A 115 -13.47 3.72 12.05
N GLY A 116 -13.80 2.55 11.51
CA GLY A 116 -15.14 2.15 11.10
C GLY A 116 -15.50 2.42 9.63
N MET A 117 -14.64 3.09 8.85
CA MET A 117 -14.88 3.32 7.41
C MET A 117 -14.89 2.05 6.54
N ASN A 118 -14.57 0.90 7.13
CA ASN A 118 -14.56 -0.42 6.49
C ASN A 118 -15.95 -1.10 6.43
N GLU A 119 -16.95 -0.55 7.12
CA GLU A 119 -18.31 -1.10 7.24
C GLU A 119 -19.26 -0.67 6.11
#